data_AF-A0A1F7CMJ5-F1
#
_entry.id   AF-A0A1F7CMJ5-F1
#
_cell.length_a   1.000
_cell.length_b   1.000
_cell.length_c   1.000
_cell.angle_alpha   90.00
_cell.angle_beta   90.00
_cell.angle_gamma   90.00
#
_symmetry.space_group_name_H-M   'P 1'
#
loop_
_entity.id
_entity.type
_entity.pdbx_description
1 polymer ?
#
loop_
_entity_poly.entity_id
_entity_poly.type
_entity_poly.pdbx_seq_one_letter_code
_entity_poly.pdbx_strand_id
1 'polypeptide(L)'
;MAKKNGTKRGTGGITLSDVVVHMEHMEQRLSSRITGTEIEMKGMRIEMKGMRIEMKGMEERLTERIDAVEEDLTATMQDTMRIRAHVGMPVPTE
;
A
#
# COMPACT_ATOMS: atom_id res chain seq x y z
N MET A 1 12.45 1.16 82.10
CA MET A 1 12.32 2.42 81.34
C MET A 1 12.54 2.13 79.86
N ALA A 2 11.53 2.37 79.04
CA ALA A 2 11.54 2.09 77.61
C ALA A 2 12.13 3.27 76.83
N LYS A 3 13.07 3.01 75.90
CA LYS A 3 13.47 3.96 74.86
C LYS A 3 13.13 3.33 73.50
N LYS A 4 11.92 3.57 73.02
CA LYS A 4 11.52 3.29 71.63
C LYS A 4 12.01 4.44 70.76
N ASN A 5 13.13 4.25 70.06
CA ASN A 5 13.53 5.12 68.96
C ASN A 5 12.65 4.79 67.76
N GLY A 6 11.57 5.55 67.59
CA GLY A 6 10.74 5.51 66.39
C GLY A 6 11.39 6.31 65.27
N THR A 7 12.15 5.66 64.39
CA THR A 7 12.56 6.25 63.11
C THR A 7 11.34 6.28 62.20
N LYS A 8 10.60 7.41 62.22
CA LYS A 8 9.55 7.65 61.23
C LYS A 8 10.22 7.83 59.86
N ARG A 9 10.31 6.75 59.09
CA ARG A 9 10.60 6.82 57.66
C ARG A 9 9.48 7.63 57.02
N GLY A 10 9.88 8.70 56.34
CA GLY A 10 8.99 9.66 55.70
C GLY A 10 7.96 8.98 54.81
N THR A 11 6.77 9.55 54.82
CA THR A 11 5.68 9.30 53.88
C THR A 11 6.23 9.09 52.47
N GLY A 12 5.89 7.97 51.84
CA GLY A 12 6.23 7.63 50.45
C GLY A 12 5.54 8.57 49.46
N GLY A 13 5.98 9.82 49.43
CA GLY A 13 5.55 10.84 48.49
C GLY A 13 6.35 10.75 47.20
N ILE A 14 5.69 11.04 46.08
CA ILE A 14 6.32 11.18 44.76
C ILE A 14 7.39 12.26 44.87
N THR A 15 8.61 11.92 44.50
CA THR A 15 9.75 12.83 44.46
C THR A 15 9.84 13.50 43.09
N LEU A 16 10.57 14.62 43.01
CA LEU A 16 10.90 15.23 41.72
C LEU A 16 11.66 14.25 40.81
N SER A 17 12.46 13.35 41.38
CA SER A 17 13.15 12.30 40.61
C SER A 17 12.17 11.35 39.93
N ASP A 18 11.08 10.98 40.60
CA ASP A 18 10.05 10.10 40.02
C ASP A 18 9.34 10.78 38.84
N VAL A 19 9.10 12.09 38.94
CA VAL A 19 8.49 12.89 37.86
C VAL A 19 9.44 12.99 36.66
N VAL A 20 10.72 13.25 36.90
CA VAL A 20 11.74 13.31 35.82
C VAL A 20 11.81 11.99 35.08
N VAL A 21 11.92 10.87 35.79
CA VAL A 21 11.95 9.52 35.19
C VAL A 21 10.67 9.24 34.39
N HIS A 22 9.51 9.64 34.93
CA HIS A 22 8.25 9.48 34.21
C HIS A 22 8.21 10.27 32.90
N MET A 23 8.68 11.53 32.91
CA MET A 23 8.74 12.39 31.73
C MET A 23 9.73 11.85 30.69
N GLU A 24 10.89 11.35 31.12
CA GLU A 24 11.86 10.71 30.22
C GLU A 24 11.26 9.48 29.53
N HIS A 25 10.55 8.61 30.26
CA HIS A 25 9.86 7.47 29.65
C HIS A 25 8.75 7.89 28.68
N MET A 26 8.01 8.96 28.99
CA MET A 26 7.02 9.51 28.07
C MET A 26 7.66 10.02 26.77
N GLU A 27 8.77 10.75 26.89
CA GLU A 27 9.52 11.30 25.76
C GLU A 27 10.05 10.15 24.87
N GLN A 28 10.70 9.15 25.47
CA GLN A 28 11.17 7.95 24.75
C GLN A 28 10.03 7.22 24.01
N ARG A 29 8.89 7.04 24.67
CA ARG A 29 7.71 6.39 24.07
C ARG A 29 7.14 7.20 22.92
N LEU A 30 7.08 8.52 23.04
CA LEU A 30 6.62 9.41 21.96
C LEU A 30 7.59 9.37 20.79
N SER A 31 8.90 9.49 21.04
CA SER A 31 9.96 9.40 20.03
C SER A 31 9.92 8.06 19.28
N SER A 32 9.69 6.96 20.00
CA SER A 32 9.53 5.63 19.41
C SER A 32 8.29 5.52 18.53
N ARG A 33 7.16 6.09 18.97
CA ARG A 33 5.91 6.11 18.18
C ARG A 33 6.06 6.95 16.91
N ILE A 34 6.67 8.13 17.01
CA ILE A 34 6.92 8.99 15.84
C ILE A 34 7.77 8.24 14.82
N THR A 35 8.90 7.67 15.26
CA THR A 35 9.78 6.88 14.38
C THR A 35 9.04 5.70 13.74
N GLY A 36 8.22 4.98 14.52
CA GLY A 36 7.37 3.90 14.01
C GLY A 36 6.41 4.39 12.92
N THR A 37 5.69 5.48 13.17
CA THR A 37 4.75 6.05 12.18
C THR A 37 5.46 6.54 10.92
N GLU A 38 6.67 7.09 11.03
CA GLU A 38 7.44 7.49 9.85
C GLU A 38 7.84 6.30 8.99
N ILE A 39 8.20 5.17 9.61
CA ILE A 39 8.53 3.93 8.90
C ILE A 39 7.28 3.40 8.20
N GLU A 40 6.14 3.33 8.88
CA GLU A 40 4.86 2.91 8.29
C GLU A 40 4.47 3.79 7.09
N MET A 41 4.56 5.12 7.23
CA MET A 41 4.28 6.04 6.13
C MET A 41 5.21 5.86 4.93
N LYS A 42 6.50 5.55 5.16
CA LYS A 42 7.44 5.22 4.08
C LYS A 42 7.06 3.90 3.41
N GLY A 43 6.67 2.89 4.19
CA GLY A 43 6.16 1.60 3.69
C GLY A 43 4.94 1.79 2.78
N MET A 44 3.91 2.47 3.27
CA MET A 44 2.69 2.77 2.48
C MET A 44 3.01 3.52 1.19
N ARG A 45 3.98 4.45 1.20
CA ARG A 45 4.39 5.17 -0.01
C ARG A 45 5.02 4.23 -1.05
N ILE A 46 5.79 3.24 -0.61
CA ILE A 46 6.39 2.24 -1.50
C ILE A 46 5.29 1.35 -2.08
N GLU A 47 4.37 0.86 -1.25
CA GLU A 47 3.25 0.04 -1.69
C GLU A 47 2.37 0.76 -2.72
N MET A 48 2.00 2.03 -2.47
CA MET A 48 1.24 2.84 -3.43
C MET A 48 1.97 3.01 -4.77
N LYS A 49 3.30 3.12 -4.76
CA LYS A 49 4.09 3.15 -6.00
C LYS A 49 4.06 1.81 -6.72
N GLY A 50 4.16 0.71 -5.98
CA GLY A 50 4.03 -0.65 -6.51
C GLY A 50 2.68 -0.85 -7.21
N MET A 51 1.58 -0.53 -6.53
CA MET A 51 0.23 -0.63 -7.10
C MET A 51 0.06 0.19 -8.38
N ARG A 52 0.64 1.40 -8.44
CA ARG A 52 0.60 2.22 -9.65
C ARG A 52 1.33 1.56 -10.84
N ILE A 53 2.46 0.92 -10.58
CA ILE A 53 3.23 0.21 -11.62
C ILE A 53 2.43 -1.00 -12.11
N GLU A 54 1.83 -1.77 -11.19
CA GLU A 54 1.00 -2.92 -11.54
C GLU A 54 -0.21 -2.51 -12.39
N MET A 55 -0.93 -1.46 -11.99
CA MET A 55 -2.05 -0.93 -12.77
C MET A 55 -1.63 -0.53 -14.18
N LYS A 56 -0.51 0.19 -14.32
CA LYS A 56 0.00 0.58 -15.64
C LYS A 56 0.35 -0.63 -16.50
N GLY A 57 1.00 -1.65 -15.90
CA GLY A 57 1.29 -2.89 -16.62
C GLY A 57 0.04 -3.68 -17.03
N MET A 58 -1.04 -3.61 -16.23
CA MET A 58 -2.33 -4.20 -16.61
C MET A 58 -3.00 -3.45 -17.75
N GLU A 59 -2.93 -2.11 -17.75
CA GLU A 59 -3.44 -1.26 -18.81
C GLU A 59 -2.73 -1.57 -20.14
N GLU A 60 -1.39 -1.58 -20.14
CA GLU A 60 -0.57 -1.89 -21.32
C GLU A 60 -0.93 -3.27 -21.91
N ARG A 61 -1.02 -4.32 -21.07
CA ARG A 61 -1.42 -5.66 -21.52
C ARG A 61 -2.84 -5.73 -22.07
N LEU A 62 -3.76 -4.91 -21.53
CA LEU A 62 -5.12 -4.90 -22.02
C LEU A 62 -5.20 -4.23 -23.39
N THR A 63 -4.48 -3.12 -23.58
CA THR A 63 -4.35 -2.46 -24.88
C THR A 63 -3.75 -3.39 -25.92
N GLU A 64 -2.62 -4.05 -25.63
CA GLU A 64 -2.00 -5.02 -26.55
C GLU A 64 -2.96 -6.14 -26.95
N ARG A 65 -3.78 -6.63 -26.02
CA ARG A 65 -4.78 -7.67 -26.30
C ARG A 65 -5.94 -7.16 -27.16
N ILE A 66 -6.36 -5.90 -26.97
CA ILE A 66 -7.41 -5.30 -27.80
C ILE A 66 -6.89 -5.16 -29.23
N ASP A 67 -5.69 -4.59 -29.40
CA ASP A 67 -5.07 -4.40 -30.71
C ASP A 67 -4.94 -5.74 -31.46
N ALA A 68 -4.47 -6.79 -30.77
CA ALA A 68 -4.35 -8.13 -31.36
C ALA A 68 -5.72 -8.70 -31.78
N VAL A 69 -6.77 -8.51 -30.99
CA VAL A 69 -8.12 -8.97 -31.32
C VAL A 69 -8.71 -8.19 -32.49
N GLU A 70 -8.46 -6.89 -32.57
CA GLU A 70 -8.90 -6.06 -33.70
C GLU A 70 -8.22 -6.47 -35.00
N GLU A 71 -6.92 -6.78 -34.96
CA GLU A 71 -6.17 -7.31 -36.10
C GLU A 71 -6.73 -8.67 -36.57
N ASP A 72 -6.88 -9.61 -35.63
CA ASP A 72 -7.41 -10.95 -35.92
C ASP A 72 -8.83 -10.89 -36.51
N LEU A 73 -9.69 -10.02 -35.95
CA LEU A 73 -11.04 -9.84 -36.45
C LEU A 73 -11.03 -9.27 -37.87
N THR A 74 -10.19 -8.26 -38.12
CA THR A 74 -10.05 -7.65 -39.45
C THR A 74 -9.58 -8.67 -40.48
N ALA A 75 -8.56 -9.48 -40.14
CA ALA A 75 -8.07 -10.55 -41.01
C ALA A 75 -9.17 -11.60 -41.30
N THR A 76 -9.88 -12.03 -40.25
CA THR A 76 -10.98 -13.01 -40.37
C THR A 76 -12.11 -12.49 -41.25
N MET A 77 -12.47 -11.21 -41.12
CA MET A 77 -13.48 -10.57 -41.96
C MET A 77 -13.04 -10.53 -43.42
N GLN A 78 -11.80 -10.13 -43.69
CA GLN A 78 -11.24 -10.11 -45.05
C GLN A 78 -11.23 -11.50 -45.69
N ASP A 79 -10.78 -12.52 -44.95
CA ASP A 79 -10.78 -13.89 -45.44
C ASP A 79 -12.19 -14.41 -45.70
N THR A 80 -13.14 -14.09 -44.82
CA THR A 80 -14.56 -14.42 -45.02
C THR A 80 -15.09 -13.76 -46.29
N MET A 81 -14.76 -12.50 -46.57
CA MET A 81 -15.15 -11.83 -47.81
C MET A 81 -14.53 -12.47 -49.04
N ARG A 82 -13.24 -12.83 -48.99
CA ARG A 82 -12.54 -13.54 -50.08
C ARG A 82 -13.20 -14.88 -50.37
N ILE A 83 -13.50 -15.67 -49.34
CA ILE A 83 -14.18 -16.96 -49.48
C ILE A 83 -15.55 -16.78 -50.11
N ARG A 84 -16.37 -15.84 -49.60
CA ARG A 84 -17.70 -15.55 -50.15
C ARG A 84 -17.64 -15.20 -51.63
N ALA A 85 -16.72 -14.32 -52.03
CA ALA A 85 -16.51 -13.97 -53.43
C ALA A 85 -16.11 -15.19 -54.27
N HIS A 86 -15.20 -16.03 -53.75
CA HIS A 86 -14.75 -17.24 -54.44
C HIS A 86 -15.87 -18.27 -54.67
N VAL A 87 -16.79 -18.41 -53.71
CA VAL A 87 -17.93 -19.35 -53.82
C VAL A 87 -19.18 -18.74 -54.47
N GLY A 88 -19.08 -17.52 -55.02
CA GLY A 88 -20.19 -16.85 -55.69
C GLY A 88 -21.31 -16.36 -54.75
N MET A 89 -21.04 -16.24 -53.45
CA MET A 89 -21.96 -15.64 -52.50
C MET A 89 -21.88 -14.11 -52.57
N PRO A 90 -23.00 -13.39 -52.40
CA PRO A 90 -23.00 -11.93 -52.37
C PRO A 90 -22.10 -11.44 -51.24
N VAL A 91 -21.25 -10.46 -51.52
CA VAL A 91 -20.37 -9.81 -50.53
C VAL A 91 -21.03 -8.51 -50.09
N PRO A 92 -21.14 -8.24 -48.77
CA PRO A 92 -21.62 -6.96 -48.28
C PRO A 92 -20.75 -5.84 -48.85
N THR A 93 -21.39 -4.81 -49.41
CA THR A 93 -20.74 -3.55 -49.80
C THR A 93 -21.11 -2.51 -48.74
N GLU A 94 -20.18 -1.60 -48.44
CA GLU A 94 -20.43 -0.48 -47.51
C GLU A 94 -21.60 0.39 -47.96
#